data_AF-A0A496VN66-F1
#
_entry.id   AF-A0A496VN66-F1
#
_cell.length_a   1.000
_cell.length_b   1.000
_cell.length_c   1.000
_cell.angle_alpha   90.00
_cell.angle_beta   90.00
_cell.angle_gamma   90.00
#
_symmetry.space_group_name_H-M   'P 1'
#
loop_
_entity.id
_entity.type
_entity.pdbx_description
1 polymer ?
#
loop_
_entity_poly.entity_id
_entity_poly.type
_entity_poly.pdbx_seq_one_letter_code
_entity_poly.pdbx_strand_id
1 'polypeptide(L)' 'MLDLELLRQDEIWFVEKSKAGETSVYSLEEFKTNYGKNWRQGYLLGRFGAVPMIKSRLLKSPKVEE' A
#
# COMPACT_ATOMS: atom_id res chain seq x y z
N MET A 1 -16.25 0.57 -19.79
CA MET A 1 -16.15 1.34 -18.55
C MET A 1 -15.20 0.58 -17.65
N LEU A 2 -14.06 1.17 -17.25
CA LEU A 2 -13.11 0.50 -16.36
C LEU A 2 -13.63 0.64 -14.93
N ASP A 3 -14.09 -0.47 -14.37
CA ASP A 3 -14.19 -0.62 -12.92
C ASP A 3 -13.46 -1.92 -12.53
N LEU A 4 -12.41 -1.78 -11.72
CA LEU A 4 -11.51 -2.84 -11.21
C LEU A 4 -11.20 -2.62 -9.71
N GLU A 5 -12.12 -1.95 -9.00
CA GLU A 5 -12.09 -1.62 -7.57
C GLU A 5 -10.76 -0.96 -7.10
N LEU A 6 -10.65 0.31 -7.51
CA LEU A 6 -9.72 1.38 -7.12
C LEU A 6 -8.33 1.48 -7.78
N LEU A 7 -7.51 0.42 -7.87
CA LEU A 7 -6.15 0.49 -8.48
C LEU A 7 -5.72 -0.85 -9.06
N ARG A 8 -5.11 -0.87 -10.25
CA ARG A 8 -4.48 -2.07 -10.82
C ARG A 8 -3.08 -2.29 -10.27
N GLN A 9 -2.59 -3.53 -10.34
CA GLN A 9 -1.28 -3.89 -9.77
C GLN A 9 -0.10 -3.18 -10.44
N ASP A 10 -0.18 -2.97 -11.74
CA ASP A 10 0.82 -2.25 -12.54
C ASP A 10 0.84 -0.74 -12.28
N GLU A 11 -0.18 -0.21 -11.62
CA GLU A 11 -0.30 1.19 -11.23
C GLU A 11 0.20 1.45 -9.80
N ILE A 12 0.59 0.39 -9.06
CA ILE A 12 0.99 0.49 -7.66
C ILE A 12 2.51 0.53 -7.54
N TRP A 13 2.97 1.62 -6.92
CA TRP A 13 4.37 1.89 -6.62
C TRP A 13 4.54 2.14 -5.13
N PHE A 14 5.59 1.56 -4.57
CA PHE A 14 5.99 1.73 -3.18
C PHE A 14 7.22 2.63 -3.10
N VAL A 15 7.26 3.45 -2.06
CA VAL A 15 8.39 4.34 -1.79
C VAL A 15 8.76 4.21 -0.33
N GLU A 16 10.03 3.94 -0.06
CA GLU A 16 10.57 3.85 1.29
C GLU A 16 11.81 4.72 1.44
N LYS A 17 11.89 5.42 2.57
CA LYS A 17 13.05 6.24 2.92
C LYS A 17 13.88 5.52 3.98
N SER A 18 15.16 5.28 3.69
CA SER A 18 16.09 4.68 4.63
C SER A 18 16.46 5.67 5.75
N LYS A 19 17.01 5.17 6.85
CA LYS A 19 17.51 6.03 7.95
C LYS A 19 18.67 6.92 7.51
N ALA A 20 19.41 6.53 6.47
CA ALA A 20 20.47 7.33 5.87
C ALA A 20 19.93 8.42 4.93
N GLY A 21 18.61 8.45 4.68
CA GLY A 21 17.96 9.44 3.84
C GLY A 21 17.81 9.04 2.38
N GLU A 22 18.26 7.85 1.99
CA GLU A 22 18.10 7.30 0.65
C GLU A 22 16.62 6.98 0.39
N THR A 23 16.19 7.05 -0.88
CA THR A 23 14.83 6.72 -1.28
C THR A 23 14.86 5.56 -2.25
N SER A 24 14.13 4.49 -1.93
CA SER A 24 13.92 3.34 -2.79
C SER A 24 12.51 3.39 -3.35
N VAL A 25 12.38 3.15 -4.66
CA VAL A 25 11.10 3.11 -5.39
C VAL A 25 11.03 1.79 -6.14
N TYR A 26 9.93 1.07 -5.99
CA TYR A 26 9.72 -0.24 -6.61
C TYR A 26 8.23 -0.52 -6.87
N SER A 27 7.93 -1.34 -7.86
CA SER A 27 6.57 -1.67 -8.27
C SER A 27 6.02 -2.90 -7.52
N LEU A 28 4.70 -2.94 -7.31
CA LEU A 28 4.04 -4.17 -6.86
C LEU A 28 4.25 -5.35 -7.84
N GLU A 29 4.45 -5.07 -9.12
CA GLU A 29 4.75 -6.08 -10.14
C GLU A 29 6.03 -6.87 -9.85
N GLU A 30 6.97 -6.32 -9.09
CA GLU A 30 8.22 -7.01 -8.75
C GLU A 30 8.01 -8.18 -7.78
N PHE A 31 6.83 -8.27 -7.15
CA PHE A 31 6.46 -9.31 -6.17
C PHE A 31 5.56 -10.42 -6.74
N LYS A 32 5.55 -10.60 -8.07
CA LYS A 32 4.67 -11.50 -8.86
C LYS A 32 4.59 -12.99 -8.44
N THR A 33 5.31 -13.45 -7.42
CA THR A 33 5.44 -14.88 -7.10
C THR A 33 4.34 -15.48 -6.24
N ASN A 34 3.51 -14.71 -5.50
CA ASN A 34 2.39 -15.31 -4.72
C ASN A 34 1.26 -14.37 -4.25
N TYR A 35 1.27 -13.09 -4.60
CA TYR A 35 0.39 -12.09 -3.95
C TYR A 35 -0.76 -11.58 -4.82
N GLY A 36 -0.89 -12.06 -6.07
CA GLY A 36 -1.80 -11.50 -7.07
C GLY A 36 -3.28 -11.43 -6.68
N LYS A 37 -3.73 -12.24 -5.72
CA LYS A 37 -5.13 -12.20 -5.23
C LYS A 37 -5.34 -11.38 -3.95
N ASN A 38 -4.32 -11.19 -3.10
CA ASN A 38 -4.45 -10.57 -1.77
C ASN A 38 -3.34 -9.55 -1.44
N TRP A 39 -2.84 -8.84 -2.44
CA TRP A 39 -1.80 -7.82 -2.25
C TRP A 39 -2.19 -6.74 -1.24
N ARG A 40 -3.47 -6.33 -1.15
CA ARG A 40 -3.94 -5.35 -0.14
C ARG A 40 -3.67 -5.81 1.28
N GLN A 41 -3.98 -7.08 1.58
CA GLN A 41 -3.70 -7.68 2.88
C GLN A 41 -2.18 -7.82 3.10
N GLY A 42 -1.43 -8.20 2.07
CA GLY A 42 0.03 -8.24 2.12
C GLY A 42 0.66 -6.90 2.46
N TYR A 43 0.15 -5.81 1.88
CA TYR A 43 0.55 -4.44 2.18
C TYR A 43 0.25 -4.09 3.65
N LEU A 44 -0.97 -4.32 4.13
CA LEU A 44 -1.34 -4.06 5.53
C LEU A 44 -0.51 -4.87 6.54
N LEU A 45 -0.04 -6.05 6.16
CA LEU A 45 0.85 -6.90 6.96
C LEU A 45 2.34 -6.52 6.85
N GLY A 46 2.69 -5.52 6.03
CA GLY A 46 4.08 -5.06 5.85
C GLY A 46 4.95 -5.89 4.91
N ARG A 47 4.36 -6.76 4.09
CA ARG A 47 5.12 -7.66 3.19
C ARG A 47 5.91 -6.93 2.10
N PHE A 48 5.48 -5.72 1.75
CA PHE A 48 6.09 -4.91 0.70
C PHE A 48 6.79 -3.68 1.26
N GLY A 49 6.99 -3.58 2.57
CA GLY A 49 7.44 -2.31 3.17
C GLY A 49 6.45 -1.18 2.92
N ALA A 50 6.94 0.07 2.99
CA ALA A 50 6.17 1.29 2.68
C ALA A 50 4.79 1.42 3.40
N VAL A 51 4.59 0.72 4.52
CA VAL A 51 3.38 0.82 5.33
C VAL A 51 3.42 2.12 6.12
N PRO A 52 2.41 2.99 6.01
CA PRO A 52 2.43 4.28 6.66
C PRO A 52 2.32 4.12 8.17
N MET A 53 3.23 4.76 8.90
CA MET A 53 3.16 4.90 10.35
C MET A 53 2.14 6.00 10.70
N ILE A 54 0.86 5.66 10.61
CA ILE A 54 -0.22 6.59 10.93
C ILE A 54 -0.44 6.60 12.44
N LYS A 55 -0.41 7.79 13.07
CA LYS A 55 -0.79 7.93 14.48
C LYS A 55 -2.26 7.57 14.63
N SER A 56 -2.62 6.76 15.63
CA SER A 56 -3.99 6.26 15.88
C SER A 56 -5.08 7.34 15.85
N ARG A 57 -4.74 8.58 16.23
CA ARG A 57 -5.63 9.75 16.18
C ARG A 57 -6.14 10.09 14.76
N LEU A 58 -5.39 9.75 13.72
CA LEU A 58 -5.73 10.02 12.32
C LEU A 58 -6.54 8.89 11.67
N LEU A 59 -6.63 7.72 12.31
CA LEU A 59 -7.42 6.57 11.86
C LEU A 59 -8.90 6.64 12.29
N LYS A 60 -9.36 7.75 12.86
CA LYS A 60 -10.78 7.89 13.21
C LYS A 60 -11.60 7.87 11.92
N SER A 61 -12.43 6.84 11.76
CA SER A 61 -13.43 6.79 10.70
C SER A 61 -14.25 8.09 10.72
N PRO A 62 -14.61 8.66 9.56
CA PRO A 62 -15.56 9.75 9.51
C PRO A 62 -16.82 9.30 10.27
N LYS A 63 -17.28 10.10 11.23
CA LYS A 63 -18.60 9.88 11.81
C LYS A 63 -19.59 10.01 10.66
N VAL A 64 -20.24 8.91 10.31
CA VAL A 64 -21.48 8.98 9.55
C VAL A 64 -22.48 9.58 10.53
N GLU A 65 -22.82 10.85 10.33
CA GLU A 65 -23.96 11.45 11.03
C GLU A 65 -25.22 10.83 10.42
N GLU A 66 -26.04 10.20 11.27
CA GLU A 66 -27.39 9.72 10.94
C GLU A 66 -28.38 10.88 10.78
#